data_AF-A0A5B9DXM6-F1
#
_entry.id   AF-A0A5B9DXM6-F1
#
_cell.length_a   1.000
_cell.length_b   1.000
_cell.length_c   1.000
_cell.angle_alpha   90.00
_cell.angle_beta   90.00
_cell.angle_gamma   90.00
#
_symmetry.space_group_name_H-M   'P 1'
#
loop_
_entity.id
_entity.type
_entity.pdbx_description
1 polymer ?
#
loop_
_entity_poly.entity_id
_entity_poly.type
_entity_poly.pdbx_seq_one_letter_code
_entity_poly.pdbx_strand_id
1 'polypeptide(L)'
;MSDLKGVRRQLIGGWRMTDWKVIVDGKPEDYMPPLGMAKDCGGMLLYTENGLMSAMLSKMHRPLFSDGSLDGGTDEERAAAFGSITSYTGRFEVDEKAGSVTHLIEYSTVPNFVGQRFFRLCIFNGDRLKLDTPQMLMGGNFAPAISSGSEPFRSRRRRASDPRQARQYMPLAITSLLGKSRRVQEPSNSPRRVTEK
;
A
#
# COMPACT_ATOMS: atom_id res chain seq x y z
N MET A 1 -24.03 9.90 -21.49
CA MET A 1 -24.12 9.10 -20.24
C MET A 1 -22.79 8.37 -20.10
N SER A 2 -21.92 8.82 -19.20
CA SER A 2 -20.62 8.18 -18.97
C SER A 2 -20.83 6.78 -18.41
N ASP A 3 -20.29 5.79 -19.09
CA ASP A 3 -20.20 4.39 -18.66
C ASP A 3 -19.68 4.34 -17.21
N LEU A 4 -20.56 4.08 -16.24
CA LEU A 4 -20.18 3.81 -14.86
C LEU A 4 -19.50 2.44 -14.82
N LYS A 5 -18.19 2.42 -15.10
CA LYS A 5 -17.37 1.24 -14.87
C LYS A 5 -17.35 0.97 -13.37
N GLY A 6 -17.75 -0.21 -12.93
CA GLY A 6 -17.66 -0.61 -11.52
C GLY A 6 -16.24 -0.44 -10.97
N VAL A 7 -16.12 -0.08 -9.69
CA VAL A 7 -14.88 0.12 -8.94
C VAL A 7 -13.95 -1.07 -9.15
N ARG A 8 -14.45 -2.31 -9.03
CA ARG A 8 -13.62 -3.51 -9.25
C ARG A 8 -12.98 -3.49 -10.64
N ARG A 9 -13.79 -3.25 -11.68
CA ARG A 9 -13.32 -3.21 -13.08
C ARG A 9 -12.27 -2.11 -13.28
N GLN A 10 -12.42 -0.97 -12.62
CA GLN A 10 -11.47 0.14 -12.72
C GLN A 10 -10.16 -0.17 -12.00
N LEU A 11 -10.20 -0.83 -10.84
CA LEU A 11 -9.02 -1.23 -10.06
C LEU A 11 -8.11 -2.22 -10.79
N ILE A 12 -8.66 -3.16 -11.57
CA ILE A 12 -7.86 -4.20 -12.23
C ILE A 12 -6.72 -3.59 -13.06
N GLY A 13 -5.51 -4.11 -12.82
CA GLY A 13 -4.28 -3.72 -13.47
C GLY A 13 -3.17 -3.35 -12.47
N GLY A 14 -2.08 -2.83 -13.03
CA GLY A 14 -0.95 -2.31 -12.27
C GLY A 14 -0.97 -0.80 -12.18
N TRP A 15 -0.60 -0.30 -11.01
CA TRP A 15 -0.57 1.10 -10.66
C TRP A 15 0.82 1.45 -10.10
N ARG A 16 1.38 2.58 -10.53
CA ARG A 16 2.64 3.10 -10.00
C ARG A 16 2.39 4.29 -9.10
N MET A 17 3.07 4.35 -7.97
CA MET A 17 3.01 5.51 -7.10
C MET A 17 3.58 6.74 -7.81
N THR A 18 2.83 7.84 -7.74
CA THR A 18 3.22 9.15 -8.28
C THR A 18 3.29 10.22 -7.19
N ASP A 19 2.50 10.06 -6.14
CA ASP A 19 2.53 10.92 -4.96
C ASP A 19 2.04 10.14 -3.74
N TRP A 20 2.48 10.54 -2.56
CA TRP A 20 1.90 10.09 -1.30
C TRP A 20 2.07 11.14 -0.22
N LYS A 21 1.04 11.30 0.60
CA LYS A 21 1.00 12.30 1.66
C LYS A 21 0.41 11.69 2.91
N VAL A 22 0.93 12.16 4.03
CA VAL A 22 0.38 11.92 5.35
C VAL A 22 -0.43 13.17 5.70
N ILE A 23 -1.71 12.98 5.98
CA ILE A 23 -2.62 14.04 6.40
C ILE A 23 -2.94 13.80 7.88
N VAL A 24 -2.73 14.82 8.71
CA VAL A 24 -3.03 14.84 10.15
C VAL A 24 -4.02 15.96 10.40
N ASP A 25 -5.14 15.65 11.07
CA ASP A 25 -6.18 16.64 11.41
C ASP A 25 -6.67 17.49 10.22
N GLY A 26 -6.74 16.90 9.04
CA GLY A 26 -7.19 17.56 7.80
C GLY A 26 -6.19 18.55 7.21
N LYS A 27 -5.00 18.69 7.78
CA LYS A 27 -3.92 19.51 7.25
C LYS A 27 -2.81 18.61 6.68
N PRO A 28 -2.23 18.97 5.51
CA PRO A 28 -0.94 18.43 5.14
C PRO A 28 0.05 18.94 6.19
N GLU A 29 0.52 18.05 7.04
CA GLU A 29 1.61 18.37 7.95
C GLU A 29 2.93 18.14 7.21
N ASP A 30 3.98 18.87 7.57
CA ASP A 30 5.37 18.57 7.16
C ASP A 30 5.89 17.28 7.82
N TYR A 31 4.98 16.33 8.09
CA TYR A 31 5.32 15.03 8.62
C TYR A 31 5.95 14.20 7.51
N MET A 32 7.25 13.93 7.66
CA MET A 32 7.97 13.09 6.72
C MET A 32 7.39 11.67 6.75
N PRO A 33 6.85 11.15 5.63
CA PRO A 33 6.36 9.79 5.59
C PRO A 33 7.48 8.81 5.99
N PRO A 34 7.16 7.60 6.52
CA PRO A 34 8.17 6.67 7.04
C PRO A 34 9.29 6.31 6.04
N LEU A 35 9.01 6.36 4.72
CA LEU A 35 9.99 6.09 3.67
C LEU A 35 10.57 7.36 3.03
N GLY A 36 10.10 8.56 3.40
CA GLY A 36 10.52 9.84 2.84
C GLY A 36 9.52 10.44 1.85
N MET A 37 9.95 11.49 1.14
CA MET A 37 9.10 12.20 0.18
C MET A 37 8.83 11.37 -1.08
N ALA A 38 7.74 11.67 -1.79
CA ALA A 38 7.36 10.98 -3.03
C ALA A 38 8.49 10.95 -4.08
N LYS A 39 9.31 12.01 -4.15
CA LYS A 39 10.44 12.11 -5.10
C LYS A 39 11.56 11.10 -4.86
N ASP A 40 11.71 10.62 -3.62
CA ASP A 40 12.79 9.71 -3.20
C ASP A 40 12.27 8.25 -3.07
N CYS A 41 10.99 8.03 -3.35
CA CYS A 41 10.29 6.77 -3.19
C CYS A 41 9.62 6.34 -4.49
N GLY A 42 9.42 5.03 -4.63
CA GLY A 42 8.65 4.42 -5.71
C GLY A 42 7.77 3.32 -5.15
N GLY A 43 6.88 2.79 -5.99
CA GLY A 43 6.05 1.69 -5.59
C GLY A 43 5.08 1.22 -6.66
N MET A 44 4.57 0.02 -6.45
CA MET A 44 3.54 -0.58 -7.29
C MET A 44 2.38 -1.11 -6.45
N LEU A 45 1.20 -1.03 -7.03
CA LEU A 45 0.00 -1.67 -6.54
C LEU A 45 -0.62 -2.46 -7.69
N LEU A 46 -0.84 -3.75 -7.46
CA LEU A 46 -1.41 -4.66 -8.42
C LEU A 46 -2.78 -5.12 -7.92
N TYR A 47 -3.78 -5.08 -8.79
CA TYR A 47 -5.06 -5.76 -8.60
C TYR A 47 -5.30 -6.72 -9.76
N THR A 48 -5.61 -7.97 -9.41
CA THR A 48 -5.83 -9.05 -10.36
C THR A 48 -7.31 -9.40 -10.48
N GLU A 49 -7.71 -9.97 -11.62
CA GLU A 49 -9.11 -10.32 -11.87
C GLU A 49 -9.65 -11.36 -10.88
N ASN A 50 -8.81 -12.29 -10.43
CA ASN A 50 -9.17 -13.35 -9.47
C ASN A 50 -9.21 -12.87 -8.01
N GLY A 51 -9.06 -11.57 -7.75
CA GLY A 51 -9.27 -10.99 -6.41
C GLY A 51 -8.02 -10.93 -5.52
N LEU A 52 -6.83 -11.11 -6.08
CA LEU A 52 -5.55 -10.88 -5.37
C LEU A 52 -5.06 -9.45 -5.58
N MET A 53 -4.38 -8.93 -4.57
CA MET A 53 -3.68 -7.66 -4.64
C MET A 53 -2.28 -7.75 -4.00
N SER A 54 -1.37 -6.90 -4.47
CA SER A 54 -0.07 -6.69 -3.83
C SER A 54 0.33 -5.22 -3.90
N ALA A 55 0.76 -4.66 -2.77
CA ALA A 55 1.25 -3.29 -2.65
C ALA A 55 2.69 -3.31 -2.16
N MET A 56 3.55 -2.53 -2.81
CA MET A 56 4.94 -2.36 -2.44
C MET A 56 5.32 -0.90 -2.57
N LEU A 57 5.93 -0.34 -1.53
CA LEU A 57 6.56 0.98 -1.52
C LEU A 57 8.01 0.82 -1.09
N SER A 58 8.92 1.54 -1.74
CA SER A 58 10.36 1.42 -1.55
C SER A 58 11.03 2.76 -1.71
N LYS A 59 12.12 3.00 -0.96
CA LYS A 59 13.09 4.03 -1.34
C LYS A 59 13.71 3.68 -2.70
N MET A 60 14.02 4.69 -3.51
CA MET A 60 14.63 4.50 -4.84
C MET A 60 16.11 4.10 -4.75
N HIS A 61 16.82 4.65 -3.78
CA HIS A 61 18.24 4.37 -3.54
C HIS A 61 18.39 3.49 -2.30
N ARG A 62 18.53 2.17 -2.52
CA ARG A 62 18.74 1.19 -1.46
C ARG A 62 20.18 0.67 -1.55
N PRO A 63 20.97 0.69 -0.47
CA PRO A 63 22.28 0.06 -0.44
C PRO A 63 22.19 -1.42 -0.84
N LEU A 64 23.15 -1.88 -1.63
CA LEU A 64 23.30 -3.30 -1.94
C LEU A 64 23.97 -4.00 -0.76
N PHE A 65 23.69 -5.29 -0.62
CA PHE A 65 24.47 -6.15 0.27
C PHE A 65 25.86 -6.37 -0.32
N SER A 66 26.84 -6.56 0.56
CA SER A 66 28.17 -6.99 0.19
C SER A 66 28.17 -8.42 -0.37
N ASP A 67 27.22 -9.25 0.09
CA ASP A 67 26.91 -10.58 -0.45
C ASP A 67 25.51 -10.60 -1.08
N GLY A 68 25.43 -10.88 -2.38
CA GLY A 68 24.20 -10.93 -3.16
C GLY A 68 23.45 -12.26 -3.14
N SER A 69 23.86 -13.23 -2.30
CA SER A 69 23.13 -14.48 -2.11
C SER A 69 21.72 -14.24 -1.53
N LEU A 70 20.80 -15.17 -1.78
CA LEU A 70 19.39 -15.05 -1.38
C LEU A 70 19.22 -14.83 0.14
N ASP A 71 20.07 -15.50 0.91
CA ASP A 71 20.17 -15.45 2.37
C ASP A 71 21.42 -14.69 2.82
N GLY A 72 22.02 -13.87 1.97
CA GLY A 72 23.21 -13.08 2.27
C GLY A 72 22.93 -11.84 3.12
N GLY A 73 23.96 -11.01 3.23
CA GLY A 73 23.96 -9.74 3.96
C GLY A 73 24.20 -9.88 5.46
N THR A 74 24.85 -8.88 6.07
CA THR A 74 24.97 -8.80 7.53
C THR A 74 23.63 -8.43 8.17
N ASP A 75 23.53 -8.56 9.49
CA ASP A 75 22.31 -8.15 10.21
C ASP A 75 22.03 -6.65 10.05
N GLU A 76 23.07 -5.81 10.00
CA GLU A 76 22.96 -4.37 9.74
C GLU A 76 22.47 -4.08 8.32
N GLU A 77 23.03 -4.76 7.32
CA GLU A 77 22.60 -4.62 5.92
C GLU A 77 21.13 -5.03 5.77
N ARG A 78 20.74 -6.16 6.37
CA ARG A 78 19.35 -6.65 6.36
C ARG A 78 18.39 -5.71 7.07
N ALA A 79 18.76 -5.17 8.23
CA ALA A 79 17.94 -4.20 8.95
C ALA A 79 17.74 -2.91 8.12
N ALA A 80 18.78 -2.41 7.47
CA ALA A 80 18.70 -1.26 6.57
C ALA A 80 17.85 -1.54 5.32
N ALA A 81 17.98 -2.73 4.74
CA ALA A 81 17.15 -3.16 3.62
C ALA A 81 15.68 -3.29 4.01
N PHE A 82 15.37 -3.83 5.19
CA PHE A 82 14.01 -3.93 5.72
C PHE A 82 13.40 -2.54 5.97
N GLY A 83 14.14 -1.63 6.59
CA GLY A 83 13.68 -0.27 6.88
C GLY A 83 13.48 0.64 5.65
N SER A 84 13.90 0.20 4.46
CA SER A 84 13.79 0.97 3.21
C SER A 84 12.67 0.49 2.27
N ILE A 85 11.90 -0.52 2.67
CA ILE A 85 10.80 -1.08 1.89
C ILE A 85 9.63 -1.50 2.80
N THR A 86 8.41 -1.29 2.34
CA THR A 86 7.23 -1.91 2.94
C THR A 86 6.39 -2.56 1.86
N SER A 87 5.98 -3.79 2.09
CA SER A 87 5.19 -4.55 1.14
C SER A 87 4.15 -5.39 1.86
N TYR A 88 2.98 -5.53 1.26
CA TYR A 88 1.96 -6.45 1.70
C TYR A 88 1.17 -7.02 0.51
N THR A 89 0.66 -8.23 0.69
CA THR A 89 -0.06 -8.99 -0.34
C THR A 89 -1.21 -9.74 0.30
N GLY A 90 -2.29 -9.92 -0.45
CA GLY A 90 -3.40 -10.76 -0.06
C GLY A 90 -4.60 -10.58 -0.98
N ARG A 91 -5.80 -10.64 -0.42
CA ARG A 91 -7.06 -10.48 -1.18
C ARG A 91 -7.58 -9.05 -1.13
N PHE A 92 -8.52 -8.74 -2.01
CA PHE A 92 -9.27 -7.49 -1.90
C PHE A 92 -10.77 -7.70 -2.14
N GLU A 93 -11.55 -6.92 -1.39
CA GLU A 93 -13.00 -6.84 -1.49
C GLU A 93 -13.39 -5.42 -1.88
N VAL A 94 -14.40 -5.27 -2.74
CA VAL A 94 -14.85 -3.97 -3.24
C VAL A 94 -16.29 -3.72 -2.79
N ASP A 95 -16.54 -2.53 -2.27
CA ASP A 95 -17.89 -2.00 -2.11
C ASP A 95 -18.15 -1.00 -3.24
N GLU A 96 -18.92 -1.45 -4.22
CA GLU A 96 -19.29 -0.68 -5.41
C GLU A 96 -20.16 0.54 -5.07
N LYS A 97 -20.99 0.45 -4.02
CA LYS A 97 -21.87 1.56 -3.61
C LYS A 97 -21.08 2.63 -2.87
N ALA A 98 -20.19 2.21 -1.96
CA ALA A 98 -19.36 3.12 -1.19
C ALA A 98 -18.13 3.64 -1.96
N GLY A 99 -17.84 3.09 -3.15
CA GLY A 99 -16.68 3.50 -3.93
C GLY A 99 -15.36 3.10 -3.26
N SER A 100 -15.31 1.94 -2.59
CA SER A 100 -14.20 1.60 -1.69
C SER A 100 -13.64 0.20 -1.92
N VAL A 101 -12.40 -0.01 -1.45
CA VAL A 101 -11.72 -1.29 -1.46
C VAL A 101 -11.17 -1.60 -0.07
N THR A 102 -11.27 -2.86 0.35
CA THR A 102 -10.63 -3.38 1.56
C THR A 102 -9.58 -4.42 1.19
N HIS A 103 -8.32 -4.20 1.56
CA HIS A 103 -7.26 -5.20 1.43
C HIS A 103 -7.28 -6.13 2.64
N LEU A 104 -7.24 -7.43 2.39
CA LEU A 104 -7.17 -8.50 3.39
C LEU A 104 -5.74 -9.03 3.38
N ILE A 105 -4.97 -8.71 4.41
CA ILE A 105 -3.52 -8.92 4.38
C ILE A 105 -3.18 -10.37 4.74
N GLU A 106 -2.52 -11.08 3.84
CA GLU A 106 -2.06 -12.46 4.02
C GLU A 106 -0.55 -12.52 4.29
N TYR A 107 0.23 -11.67 3.62
CA TYR A 107 1.69 -11.56 3.79
C TYR A 107 2.10 -10.09 3.88
N SER A 108 3.11 -9.79 4.69
CA SER A 108 3.60 -8.42 4.88
C SER A 108 5.04 -8.42 5.38
N THR A 109 5.83 -7.43 4.97
CA THR A 109 7.13 -7.17 5.60
C THR A 109 6.96 -6.78 7.06
N VAL A 110 5.91 -6.04 7.40
CA VAL A 110 5.53 -5.73 8.79
C VAL A 110 4.65 -6.86 9.33
N PRO A 111 5.13 -7.70 10.27
CA PRO A 111 4.38 -8.90 10.70
C PRO A 111 3.01 -8.57 11.30
N ASN A 112 2.91 -7.45 12.02
CA ASN A 112 1.68 -6.99 12.66
C ASN A 112 0.55 -6.64 11.68
N PHE A 113 0.82 -6.55 10.37
CA PHE A 113 -0.23 -6.31 9.37
C PHE A 113 -0.92 -7.60 8.92
N VAL A 114 -0.31 -8.76 9.11
CA VAL A 114 -0.92 -10.04 8.71
C VAL A 114 -2.24 -10.25 9.44
N GLY A 115 -3.29 -10.63 8.70
CA GLY A 115 -4.64 -10.79 9.20
C GLY A 115 -5.44 -9.49 9.34
N GLN A 116 -4.83 -8.33 9.08
CA GLN A 116 -5.53 -7.05 9.16
C GLN A 116 -6.33 -6.73 7.90
N ARG A 117 -7.27 -5.79 8.05
CA ARG A 117 -8.13 -5.28 6.99
C ARG A 117 -7.84 -3.81 6.76
N PHE A 118 -7.38 -3.45 5.56
CA PHE A 118 -7.01 -2.08 5.20
C PHE A 118 -8.05 -1.49 4.25
N PHE A 119 -8.92 -0.65 4.79
CA PHE A 119 -9.93 0.05 4.01
C PHE A 119 -9.35 1.27 3.29
N ARG A 120 -9.81 1.52 2.05
CA ARG A 120 -9.46 2.66 1.21
C ARG A 120 -10.66 3.17 0.43
N LEU A 121 -10.87 4.48 0.39
CA LEU A 121 -11.76 5.11 -0.59
C LEU A 121 -11.04 5.20 -1.94
N CYS A 122 -11.73 4.86 -3.02
CA CYS A 122 -11.21 4.90 -4.38
C CYS A 122 -11.74 6.13 -5.11
N ILE A 123 -10.83 7.02 -5.53
CA ILE A 123 -11.17 8.19 -6.34
C ILE A 123 -10.45 8.07 -7.67
N PHE A 124 -11.20 7.84 -8.74
CA PHE A 124 -10.67 7.70 -10.09
C PHE A 124 -10.73 9.03 -10.85
N ASN A 125 -9.64 9.36 -11.56
CA ASN A 125 -9.59 10.44 -12.52
C ASN A 125 -8.80 9.97 -13.75
N GLY A 126 -9.50 9.45 -14.76
CA GLY A 126 -8.89 8.89 -15.95
C GLY A 126 -7.99 7.69 -15.64
N ASP A 127 -6.70 7.84 -15.88
CA ASP A 127 -5.66 6.84 -15.58
C ASP A 127 -5.03 7.01 -14.18
N ARG A 128 -5.59 7.88 -13.35
CA ARG A 128 -5.16 8.11 -11.97
C ARG A 128 -6.13 7.51 -10.96
N LEU A 129 -5.57 6.90 -9.93
CA LEU A 129 -6.27 6.39 -8.76
C LEU A 129 -5.71 7.07 -7.52
N LYS A 130 -6.55 7.79 -6.79
CA LYS A 130 -6.25 8.17 -5.42
C LYS A 130 -6.88 7.14 -4.47
N LEU A 131 -6.05 6.56 -3.61
CA LEU A 131 -6.51 5.78 -2.46
C LEU A 131 -6.42 6.66 -1.23
N ASP A 132 -7.57 6.87 -0.58
CA ASP A 132 -7.65 7.61 0.67
C ASP A 132 -7.89 6.66 1.84
N THR A 133 -7.09 6.80 2.89
CA THR A 133 -7.23 6.00 4.10
C THR A 133 -7.97 6.86 5.12
N PRO A 134 -9.21 6.53 5.52
CA PRO A 134 -9.83 7.23 6.66
C PRO A 134 -8.93 7.08 7.88
N GLN A 135 -8.92 8.12 8.73
CA GLN A 135 -8.04 8.29 9.88
C GLN A 135 -7.72 6.97 10.60
N MET A 136 -6.45 6.53 10.52
CA MET A 136 -5.95 5.40 11.31
C MET A 136 -5.14 5.94 12.49
N LEU A 137 -5.46 5.51 13.71
CA LEU A 137 -4.60 5.74 14.87
C LEU A 137 -3.35 4.86 14.73
N MET A 138 -2.18 5.47 14.54
CA MET A 138 -0.90 4.77 14.65
C MET A 138 -0.44 4.77 16.11
N GLY A 139 -0.04 3.61 16.65
CA GLY A 139 0.37 3.47 18.05
C GLY A 139 -0.09 2.20 18.79
N GLY A 140 -0.66 1.22 18.10
CA GLY A 140 -0.86 -0.12 18.69
C GLY A 140 -2.19 -0.38 19.42
N ASN A 141 -3.27 0.35 19.11
CA ASN A 141 -4.62 -0.10 19.42
C ASN A 141 -5.62 0.31 18.33
N PHE A 142 -6.36 -0.67 17.81
CA PHE A 142 -7.40 -0.49 16.80
C PHE A 142 -8.59 0.29 17.36
N ALA A 143 -9.03 1.33 16.66
CA ALA A 143 -10.43 1.75 16.73
C ALA A 143 -11.21 0.97 15.66
N PRO A 144 -12.41 0.45 15.97
CA PRO A 144 -13.17 -0.33 14.99
C PRO A 144 -13.72 0.61 13.91
N ALA A 145 -13.55 0.21 12.65
CA ALA A 145 -14.44 0.67 11.59
C ALA A 145 -15.82 0.09 11.90
N ILE A 146 -16.77 0.94 12.24
CA ILE A 146 -18.15 0.54 12.52
C ILE A 146 -18.78 0.16 11.17
N SER A 147 -18.97 -1.13 10.92
CA SER A 147 -19.93 -1.62 9.94
C SER A 147 -20.78 -2.70 10.58
N SER A 148 -22.09 -2.46 10.57
CA SER A 148 -23.20 -3.29 11.03
C SER A 148 -22.97 -4.81 11.08
N GLY A 149 -23.22 -5.40 12.25
CA GLY A 149 -23.96 -6.65 12.41
C GLY A 149 -23.19 -7.98 12.35
N SER A 150 -22.51 -8.35 13.44
CA SER A 150 -22.47 -9.73 14.00
C SER A 150 -21.69 -9.74 15.33
N GLU A 151 -22.21 -10.43 16.35
CA GLU A 151 -21.84 -10.35 17.77
C GLU A 151 -20.35 -10.65 18.13
N PRO A 152 -19.85 -10.13 19.28
CA PRO A 152 -18.43 -10.17 19.63
C PRO A 152 -17.97 -11.45 20.34
N PHE A 153 -16.87 -12.02 19.86
CA PHE A 153 -16.04 -13.00 20.57
C PHE A 153 -15.37 -12.34 21.80
N ARG A 154 -15.63 -12.88 23.00
CA ARG A 154 -15.08 -12.37 24.27
C ARG A 154 -13.61 -12.79 24.45
N SER A 155 -12.68 -11.83 24.47
CA SER A 155 -11.33 -12.06 24.99
C SER A 155 -11.06 -11.27 26.28
N ARG A 156 -10.47 -11.96 27.25
CA ARG A 156 -10.20 -11.56 28.64
C ARG A 156 -9.51 -10.20 28.81
N ARG A 157 -9.97 -9.44 29.82
CA ARG A 157 -9.35 -8.19 30.31
C ARG A 157 -7.85 -8.38 30.60
N ARG A 158 -6.98 -7.61 29.95
CA ARG A 158 -5.63 -7.31 30.46
C ARG A 158 -5.63 -5.96 31.16
N ARG A 159 -4.89 -5.90 32.28
CA ARG A 159 -4.75 -4.77 33.21
C ARG A 159 -4.18 -3.52 32.51
N ALA A 160 -4.62 -2.36 32.97
CA ALA A 160 -4.21 -1.04 32.52
C ALA A 160 -2.68 -0.85 32.64
N SER A 161 -2.07 -0.36 31.55
CA SER A 161 -0.68 0.11 31.50
C SER A 161 -0.61 1.63 31.72
N ASP A 162 0.45 2.03 32.41
CA ASP A 162 0.88 3.36 32.91
C ASP A 162 0.42 4.62 32.14
N PRO A 163 -0.21 5.62 32.81
CA PRO A 163 -0.66 6.87 32.20
C PRO A 163 0.47 7.81 31.73
N ARG A 164 1.75 7.51 31.98
CA ARG A 164 2.90 8.33 31.53
C ARG A 164 3.45 7.94 30.15
N GLN A 165 2.99 6.84 29.55
CA GLN A 165 3.29 6.48 28.15
C GLN A 165 2.28 7.05 27.14
N ALA A 166 1.26 7.79 27.58
CA ALA A 166 0.22 8.38 26.74
C ALA A 166 0.65 9.67 26.00
N ARG A 167 1.88 9.72 25.48
CA ARG A 167 2.31 10.83 24.61
C ARG A 167 2.10 10.46 23.14
N GLN A 168 1.02 11.03 22.61
CA GLN A 168 0.77 11.36 21.20
C GLN A 168 0.31 10.22 20.28
N TYR A 169 -0.94 9.80 20.48
CA TYR A 169 -1.72 9.09 19.48
C TYR A 169 -2.31 10.12 18.52
N MET A 170 -1.83 10.16 17.27
CA MET A 170 -2.41 11.02 16.22
C MET A 170 -3.04 10.16 15.11
N PRO A 171 -4.24 10.53 14.63
CA PRO A 171 -4.83 9.92 13.45
C PRO A 171 -4.02 10.33 12.22
N LEU A 172 -3.40 9.35 11.55
CA LEU A 172 -2.69 9.54 10.29
C LEU A 172 -3.54 8.98 9.15
N ALA A 173 -3.85 9.82 8.16
CA ALA A 173 -4.41 9.38 6.89
C ALA A 173 -3.29 9.34 5.84
N ILE A 174 -3.05 8.18 5.24
CA ILE A 174 -2.14 8.07 4.08
C ILE A 174 -2.99 8.16 2.83
N THR A 175 -2.79 9.23 2.07
CA THR A 175 -3.29 9.38 0.70
C THR A 175 -2.17 8.98 -0.25
N SER A 176 -2.46 8.10 -1.22
CA SER A 176 -1.54 7.80 -2.32
C SER A 176 -2.21 8.09 -3.65
N LEU A 177 -1.50 8.81 -4.52
CA LEU A 177 -1.88 9.01 -5.91
C LEU A 177 -1.08 8.07 -6.80
N LEU A 178 -1.77 7.25 -7.55
CA LEU A 178 -1.20 6.23 -8.40
C LEU A 178 -1.57 6.49 -9.86
N GLY A 179 -0.63 6.32 -10.78
CA GLY A 179 -0.87 6.32 -12.22
C GLY A 179 -0.94 4.90 -12.77
N LYS A 180 -1.85 4.62 -13.70
CA LYS A 180 -1.97 3.31 -14.32
C LYS A 180 -0.72 2.98 -15.12
N SER A 181 -0.14 1.80 -14.90
CA SER A 181 1.00 1.34 -15.68
C SER A 181 0.57 1.18 -17.13
N ARG A 182 1.21 1.91 -18.05
CA ARG A 182 1.10 1.62 -19.47
C ARG A 182 1.75 0.26 -19.75
N ARG A 183 1.16 -0.52 -20.65
CA ARG A 183 1.77 -1.74 -21.17
C ARG A 183 3.09 -1.30 -21.84
N VAL A 184 4.22 -1.90 -21.47
CA VAL A 184 5.44 -1.73 -22.25
C VAL A 184 5.13 -2.30 -23.64
N GLN A 185 5.23 -1.49 -24.69
CA GLN A 185 5.21 -2.03 -26.05
C GLN A 185 6.44 -2.93 -26.17
N GLU A 186 6.22 -4.22 -26.44
CA GLU A 186 7.31 -5.11 -26.81
C GLU A 186 8.03 -4.49 -28.02
N PRO A 187 9.38 -4.45 -28.04
CA PRO A 187 10.09 -4.01 -29.22
C PRO A 187 9.68 -4.90 -30.39
N SER A 188 9.20 -4.29 -31.49
CA SER A 188 8.79 -5.03 -32.67
C SER A 188 9.96 -5.85 -33.18
N ASN A 189 9.91 -7.16 -33.00
CA ASN A 189 10.94 -8.06 -33.51
C ASN A 189 10.69 -8.28 -35.00
N SER A 190 11.04 -7.28 -35.80
CA SER A 190 11.12 -7.43 -37.26
C SER A 190 12.49 -8.03 -37.57
N PRO A 191 12.57 -9.23 -38.20
CA PRO A 191 13.87 -9.81 -38.54
C PRO A 191 14.62 -8.89 -39.50
N ARG A 192 15.82 -8.47 -39.10
CA ARG A 192 16.74 -7.74 -39.99
C ARG A 192 17.01 -8.63 -41.19
N ARG A 193 16.66 -8.14 -42.38
CA ARG A 193 17.08 -8.74 -43.66
C ARG A 193 18.60 -8.75 -43.67
N VAL A 194 19.18 -9.95 -43.62
CA VAL A 194 20.59 -10.16 -43.94
C VAL A 194 20.71 -9.94 -45.45
N THR A 195 21.38 -8.88 -45.87
CA THR A 195 21.86 -8.75 -47.24
C THR A 195 23.22 -9.42 -47.31
N GLU A 196 23.29 -10.61 -47.89
CA GLU A 196 24.55 -11.23 -48.31
C GLU A 196 25.14 -10.42 -49.48
N LYS A 197 26.48 -10.28 -49.47
CA LYS A 197 27.31 -9.90 -50.60
C LYS A 197 28.20 -11.07 -50.95
#